data_AF-A0A1G0DYC2-F1
#
_entry.id   AF-A0A1G0DYC2-F1
#
_cell.length_a   1.000
_cell.length_b   1.000
_cell.length_c   1.000
_cell.angle_alpha   90.00
_cell.angle_beta   90.00
_cell.angle_gamma   90.00
#
_symmetry.space_group_name_H-M   'P 1'
#
loop_
_entity.id
_entity.type
_entity.pdbx_description
1 polymer ?
#
loop_
_entity_poly.entity_id
_entity_poly.type
_entity_poly.pdbx_seq_one_letter_code
_entity_poly.pdbx_strand_id
1 'polypeptide(L)'
;MGLFEKILGPKSKYDKSLPYTYEARVRILEQSEEYNSYFSDTICGLVEYLHRNHIQPGEVQIVEVYQEQEFPVDAKRFTTPDNQWLFKPDICRAFEDHYKGHIQDDTCSFNDRDCKGSGP
;
A
#
# COMPACT_ATOMS: atom_id res chain seq x y z
N MET A 1 -24.96 -10.29 -13.89
CA MET A 1 -23.88 -9.48 -13.31
C MET A 1 -24.14 -8.03 -13.70
N GLY A 2 -24.61 -7.23 -12.75
CA GLY A 2 -25.34 -5.99 -13.02
C GLY A 2 -24.46 -4.75 -13.16
N LEU A 3 -24.87 -3.88 -14.09
CA LEU A 3 -24.27 -2.58 -14.43
C LEU A 3 -24.10 -1.63 -13.21
N PHE A 4 -24.80 -1.89 -12.10
CA PHE A 4 -24.75 -1.11 -10.86
C PHE A 4 -23.47 -1.30 -10.03
N GLU A 5 -22.79 -2.44 -10.12
CA GLU A 5 -21.53 -2.66 -9.37
C GLU A 5 -20.41 -1.71 -9.85
N LYS A 6 -20.50 -1.19 -11.07
CA LYS A 6 -19.52 -0.22 -11.60
C LYS A 6 -19.66 1.19 -11.03
N ILE A 7 -20.76 1.52 -10.34
CA ILE A 7 -21.01 2.87 -9.81
C ILE A 7 -20.47 3.02 -8.37
N LEU A 8 -20.27 1.91 -7.64
CA LEU A 8 -19.83 1.91 -6.24
C LEU A 8 -18.30 1.76 -6.07
N GLY A 9 -17.55 1.50 -7.14
CA GLY A 9 -16.09 1.30 -7.04
C GLY A 9 -15.70 -0.11 -6.55
N PRO A 10 -14.41 -0.34 -6.22
CA PRO A 10 -13.90 -1.65 -5.83
C PRO A 10 -14.64 -2.24 -4.61
N LYS A 11 -15.08 -3.50 -4.71
CA LYS A 11 -15.82 -4.18 -3.63
C LYS A 11 -14.97 -4.31 -2.37
N SER A 12 -13.68 -4.57 -2.55
CA SER A 12 -12.73 -4.71 -1.45
C SER A 12 -12.53 -3.43 -0.63
N LYS A 13 -12.92 -2.23 -1.13
CA LYS A 13 -12.89 -0.99 -0.33
C LYS A 13 -14.00 -0.92 0.72
N TYR A 14 -15.01 -1.77 0.61
CA TYR A 14 -16.09 -1.89 1.58
C TYR A 14 -15.84 -2.97 2.64
N ASP A 15 -14.80 -3.80 2.45
CA ASP A 15 -14.35 -4.75 3.46
C ASP A 15 -13.56 -4.02 4.55
N LYS A 16 -14.10 -4.03 5.76
CA LYS A 16 -13.53 -3.30 6.90
C LYS A 16 -12.24 -3.93 7.44
N SER A 17 -11.93 -5.15 7.05
CA SER A 17 -10.68 -5.85 7.42
C SER A 17 -9.49 -5.44 6.55
N LEU A 18 -9.75 -4.77 5.42
CA LEU A 18 -8.74 -4.27 4.51
C LEU A 18 -8.59 -2.75 4.65
N PRO A 19 -7.37 -2.19 4.47
CA PRO A 19 -7.23 -0.76 4.43
C PRO A 19 -7.96 -0.22 3.20
N TYR A 20 -8.43 1.02 3.28
CA TYR A 20 -9.01 1.72 2.14
C TYR A 20 -7.92 2.07 1.11
N THR A 21 -6.78 2.57 1.60
CA THR A 21 -5.61 2.95 0.79
C THR A 21 -4.33 2.86 1.63
N TYR A 22 -3.18 3.01 1.00
CA TYR A 22 -1.89 3.16 1.66
C TYR A 22 -1.34 4.55 1.37
N GLU A 23 -0.69 5.14 2.38
CA GLU A 23 0.04 6.39 2.24
C GLU A 23 1.51 6.16 2.58
N ALA A 24 2.41 6.69 1.74
CA ALA A 24 3.81 6.85 2.02
C ALA A 24 4.11 8.33 2.30
N ARG A 25 4.75 8.58 3.44
CA ARG A 25 5.15 9.92 3.89
C ARG A 25 6.66 10.05 3.76
N VAL A 26 7.10 10.97 2.91
CA VAL A 26 8.52 11.27 2.68
C VAL A 26 8.81 12.65 3.26
N ARG A 27 9.68 12.73 4.27
CA ARG A 27 10.00 14.01 4.93
C ARG A 27 10.68 14.96 3.94
N ILE A 28 10.26 16.22 3.93
CA ILE A 28 10.85 17.25 3.06
C ILE A 28 12.18 17.74 3.63
N LEU A 29 12.27 17.91 4.95
CA LEU A 29 13.49 18.26 5.67
C LEU A 29 13.67 17.29 6.86
N GLU A 30 14.92 16.95 7.20
CA GLU A 30 15.23 15.97 8.26
C GLU A 30 14.65 16.34 9.64
N GLN A 31 14.35 17.63 9.87
CA GLN A 31 13.86 18.18 11.13
C GLN A 31 12.45 18.80 11.03
N SER A 32 11.76 18.67 9.90
CA SER A 32 10.39 19.18 9.75
C SER A 32 9.34 18.10 9.97
N GLU A 33 8.18 18.49 10.49
CA GLU A 33 6.96 17.67 10.44
C GLU A 33 6.32 17.65 9.05
N GLU A 34 6.81 18.46 8.12
CA GLU A 34 6.35 18.48 6.74
C GLU A 34 6.84 17.27 5.94
N TYR A 35 5.92 16.65 5.21
CA TYR A 35 6.17 15.52 4.35
C TYR A 35 5.38 15.62 3.04
N ASN A 36 5.92 15.00 1.99
CA ASN A 36 5.19 14.69 0.78
C ASN A 36 4.43 13.38 0.96
N SER A 37 3.15 13.37 0.58
CA SER A 37 2.29 12.19 0.63
C SER A 37 2.17 11.52 -0.73
N TYR A 38 2.36 10.21 -0.75
CA TYR A 38 2.17 9.36 -1.92
C TYR A 38 1.14 8.29 -1.61
N PHE A 39 0.26 7.97 -2.55
CA PHE A 39 -0.88 7.08 -2.30
C PHE A 39 -0.97 5.95 -3.31
N SER A 40 -1.47 4.80 -2.88
CA SER A 40 -1.98 3.75 -3.77
C SER A 40 -2.96 2.86 -3.02
N ASP A 41 -3.97 2.33 -3.71
CA ASP A 41 -4.96 1.43 -3.09
C ASP A 41 -4.39 0.04 -2.76
N THR A 42 -3.15 -0.23 -3.17
CA THR A 42 -2.44 -1.49 -2.94
C THR A 42 -0.99 -1.21 -2.50
N ILE A 43 -0.48 -1.99 -1.55
CA ILE A 43 0.90 -1.81 -1.07
C ILE A 43 1.95 -2.06 -2.17
N CYS A 44 1.72 -3.06 -3.01
CA CYS A 44 2.59 -3.36 -4.14
C CYS A 44 2.61 -2.22 -5.18
N GLY A 45 1.44 -1.62 -5.45
CA GLY A 45 1.33 -0.43 -6.31
C GLY A 45 2.07 0.77 -5.73
N LEU A 46 1.94 1.00 -4.42
CA LEU A 46 2.65 2.08 -3.73
C LEU A 46 4.17 1.90 -3.84
N VAL A 47 4.68 0.72 -3.49
CA VAL A 47 6.13 0.43 -3.54
C VAL A 47 6.69 0.53 -4.95
N GLU A 48 5.99 0.01 -5.96
CA GLU A 48 6.40 0.19 -7.35
C GLU A 48 6.47 1.66 -7.76
N TYR A 49 5.49 2.47 -7.32
CA TYR A 49 5.49 3.91 -7.60
C TYR A 49 6.66 4.62 -6.94
N LEU A 50 6.90 4.38 -5.64
CA LEU A 50 8.01 5.00 -4.92
C LEU A 50 9.37 4.66 -5.55
N HIS A 51 9.57 3.38 -5.88
CA HIS A 51 10.78 2.93 -6.54
C HIS A 51 11.00 3.61 -7.90
N ARG A 52 9.96 3.72 -8.73
CA ARG A 52 10.04 4.40 -10.04
C ARG A 52 10.34 5.90 -9.92
N ASN A 53 9.99 6.51 -8.79
CA ASN A 53 10.30 7.90 -8.47
C ASN A 53 11.60 8.05 -7.67
N HIS A 54 12.43 7.00 -7.59
CA HIS A 54 13.72 6.98 -6.92
C HIS A 54 13.70 7.24 -5.41
N ILE A 55 12.53 7.07 -4.76
CA ILE A 55 12.38 7.21 -3.32
C ILE A 55 12.84 5.92 -2.64
N GLN A 56 13.74 6.04 -1.65
CA GLN A 56 14.32 4.91 -0.94
C GLN A 56 13.46 4.48 0.26
N PRO A 57 13.49 3.20 0.66
CA PRO A 57 12.69 2.74 1.81
C PRO A 57 13.02 3.47 3.12
N GLY A 58 14.29 3.85 3.31
CA GLY A 58 14.74 4.56 4.52
C GLY A 58 14.21 5.99 4.65
N GLU A 59 13.64 6.55 3.59
CA GLU A 59 13.12 7.92 3.55
C GLU A 59 11.61 7.97 3.82
N VAL A 60 10.96 6.80 3.94
CA VAL A 60 9.50 6.68 3.90
C VAL A 60 8.95 6.08 5.18
N GLN A 61 7.87 6.67 5.69
CA GLN A 61 6.95 6.00 6.59
C GLN A 61 5.71 5.57 5.81
N ILE A 62 5.40 4.27 5.79
CA ILE A 62 4.16 3.76 5.17
C ILE A 62 3.11 3.55 6.25
N VAL A 63 1.88 4.01 5.98
CA VAL A 63 0.70 3.79 6.83
C VAL A 63 -0.44 3.16 6.03
N GLU A 64 -1.22 2.32 6.70
CA GLU A 64 -2.46 1.74 6.23
C GLU A 64 -3.62 2.62 6.71
N VAL A 65 -4.50 3.05 5.80
CA VAL A 65 -5.60 3.96 6.14
C VAL A 65 -6.91 3.20 6.21
N TYR A 66 -7.51 3.11 7.39
CA TYR A 66 -8.76 2.42 7.70
C TYR A 66 -9.78 3.37 8.29
N GLN A 67 -10.85 3.73 7.55
CA GLN A 67 -11.99 4.49 8.11
C GLN A 67 -11.55 5.65 9.05
N GLU A 68 -10.68 6.53 8.54
CA GLU A 68 -10.10 7.69 9.26
C GLU A 68 -9.04 7.37 10.33
N GLN A 69 -8.65 6.10 10.48
CA GLN A 69 -7.54 5.67 11.33
C GLN A 69 -6.34 5.27 10.48
N GLU A 70 -5.15 5.49 11.02
CA GLU A 70 -3.89 5.20 10.36
C GLU A 70 -3.07 4.24 11.20
N PHE A 71 -2.56 3.18 10.57
CA PHE A 71 -1.73 2.18 11.22
C PHE A 71 -0.37 2.12 10.53
N PRO A 72 0.75 2.33 11.24
CA PRO A 72 2.06 2.22 10.62
C PRO A 72 2.34 0.78 10.20
N VAL A 73 2.90 0.63 9.00
CA VAL A 73 3.36 -0.65 8.49
C VAL A 73 4.78 -0.91 8.98
N ASP A 74 5.03 -2.10 9.53
CA ASP A 74 6.41 -2.53 9.84
C ASP A 74 7.24 -2.61 8.55
N ALA A 75 8.35 -1.86 8.51
CA ALA A 75 9.28 -1.83 7.39
C ALA A 75 9.72 -3.22 6.93
N LYS A 76 9.84 -4.18 7.85
CA LYS A 76 10.21 -5.57 7.54
C LYS A 76 9.22 -6.27 6.59
N ARG A 77 8.01 -5.74 6.42
CA ARG A 77 7.01 -6.27 5.48
C ARG A 77 7.19 -5.77 4.06
N PHE A 78 7.86 -4.63 3.85
CA PHE A 78 8.05 -4.04 2.52
C PHE A 78 9.53 -3.83 2.16
N THR A 79 10.46 -4.23 3.03
CA THR A 79 11.89 -4.20 2.74
C THR A 79 12.59 -5.54 2.97
N THR A 80 13.67 -5.75 2.24
CA THR A 80 14.67 -6.78 2.49
C THR A 80 15.56 -6.42 3.69
N PRO A 81 16.35 -7.37 4.24
CA PRO A 81 17.28 -7.07 5.34
C PRO A 81 18.35 -6.03 5.02
N ASP A 82 18.71 -5.85 3.74
CA ASP A 82 19.61 -4.82 3.22
C ASP A 82 18.91 -3.51 2.84
N ASN A 83 17.67 -3.31 3.33
CA ASN A 83 16.87 -2.11 3.16
C ASN A 83 16.56 -1.77 1.68
N GLN A 84 16.30 -2.80 0.86
CA GLN A 84 15.79 -2.65 -0.51
C GLN A 84 14.29 -2.91 -0.53
N TRP A 85 13.58 -2.35 -1.51
CA TRP A 85 12.15 -2.62 -1.70
C TRP A 85 11.88 -4.09 -2.00
N LEU A 86 10.84 -4.65 -1.38
CA LEU A 86 10.24 -5.91 -1.85
C LEU A 86 9.30 -5.63 -3.03
N PHE A 87 9.38 -6.45 -4.07
CA PHE A 87 8.48 -6.38 -5.22
C PHE A 87 7.60 -7.63 -5.30
N LYS A 88 6.62 -7.65 -6.21
CA LYS A 88 5.85 -8.87 -6.47
C LYS A 88 6.79 -9.99 -6.95
N PRO A 89 6.59 -11.24 -6.50
CA PRO A 89 5.51 -11.69 -5.60
C PRO A 89 5.80 -11.48 -4.10
N ASP A 90 7.03 -11.19 -3.71
CA ASP A 90 7.51 -11.24 -2.33
C ASP A 90 6.83 -10.21 -1.41
N ILE A 91 6.55 -9.00 -1.89
CA ILE A 91 5.81 -8.01 -1.11
C ILE A 91 4.38 -8.48 -0.80
N CYS A 92 3.73 -9.22 -1.70
CA CYS A 92 2.39 -9.74 -1.43
C CYS A 92 2.45 -10.87 -0.40
N ARG A 93 3.43 -11.76 -0.51
CA ARG A 93 3.66 -12.84 0.47
C ARG A 93 3.96 -12.29 1.86
N ALA A 94 4.72 -11.20 1.96
CA ALA A 94 5.04 -10.55 3.22
C ALA A 94 3.81 -9.92 3.93
N PHE A 95 2.65 -9.86 3.27
CA PHE A 95 1.38 -9.37 3.83
C PHE A 95 0.29 -10.44 3.94
N GLU A 96 0.58 -11.69 3.55
CA GLU A 96 -0.39 -12.79 3.59
C GLU A 96 -0.87 -13.09 5.01
N ASP A 97 0.04 -13.10 5.99
CA ASP A 97 -0.28 -13.31 7.40
C ASP A 97 -0.97 -12.10 8.05
N HIS A 98 -0.74 -10.90 7.50
CA HIS A 98 -1.34 -9.64 7.94
C HIS A 98 -2.81 -9.55 7.50
N TYR A 99 -3.10 -9.91 6.25
CA TYR A 99 -4.46 -9.95 5.69
C TYR A 99 -4.94 -11.39 5.50
N LYS A 100 -5.13 -12.10 6.61
CA LYS A 100 -5.52 -13.52 6.61
C LYS A 100 -6.75 -13.77 5.73
N GLY A 101 -6.58 -14.61 4.71
CA GLY A 101 -7.64 -14.99 3.79
C GLY A 101 -7.88 -14.03 2.62
N HIS A 102 -7.11 -12.93 2.52
CA HIS A 102 -7.27 -11.95 1.44
C HIS A 102 -6.17 -12.00 0.39
N ILE A 103 -4.99 -12.50 0.73
CA ILE A 103 -3.86 -12.69 -0.18
C ILE A 103 -3.47 -14.17 -0.12
N GLN A 104 -3.40 -14.82 -1.27
CA GLN A 104 -2.99 -16.21 -1.46
C GLN A 104 -2.23 -16.31 -2.79
N ASP A 105 -1.59 -17.46 -3.06
CA ASP A 105 -0.75 -17.66 -4.24
C ASP A 105 -1.42 -17.30 -5.58
N ASP A 106 -2.74 -17.54 -5.72
CA ASP A 106 -3.51 -17.34 -6.95
C ASP A 106 -4.64 -16.32 -6.82
N THR A 107 -4.94 -15.85 -5.61
CA THR A 107 -6.06 -14.94 -5.33
C THR A 107 -5.65 -13.77 -4.46
N CYS A 108 -6.16 -12.58 -4.79
CA CYS A 108 -5.92 -11.38 -4.01
C CYS A 108 -7.18 -10.51 -4.01
N SER A 109 -7.68 -10.19 -2.82
CA SER A 109 -8.85 -9.36 -2.61
C SER A 109 -8.63 -7.91 -3.09
N PHE A 110 -7.39 -7.48 -3.26
CA PHE A 110 -7.03 -6.17 -3.78
C PHE A 110 -7.01 -6.10 -5.33
N ASN A 111 -7.23 -7.22 -6.04
CA ASN A 111 -7.15 -7.27 -7.51
C ASN A 111 -8.21 -6.42 -8.23
N ASP A 112 -9.28 -6.01 -7.53
CA ASP A 112 -10.31 -5.12 -8.06
C ASP A 112 -10.00 -3.63 -7.84
N ARG A 113 -8.85 -3.29 -7.24
CA ARG A 113 -8.42 -1.92 -6.94
C ARG A 113 -7.41 -1.38 -7.94
N ASP A 114 -7.23 -0.05 -7.93
CA ASP A 114 -6.20 0.59 -8.76
C ASP A 114 -4.81 0.37 -8.16
N CYS A 115 -3.92 -0.27 -8.92
CA CYS A 115 -2.55 -0.53 -8.53
C CYS A 115 -1.63 0.68 -8.85
N LYS A 116 -2.15 1.78 -9.38
CA LYS A 116 -1.36 2.98 -9.66
C LYS A 116 -1.06 3.73 -8.36
N GLY A 117 0.14 4.30 -8.31
CA GLY A 117 0.48 5.29 -7.30
C GLY A 117 0.22 6.72 -7.78
N SER A 118 0.09 7.63 -6.83
CA SER A 118 0.03 9.07 -7.03
C SER A 118 0.86 9.80 -5.98
N GLY A 119 1.22 11.06 -6.24
CA GLY A 119 1.99 11.92 -5.36
C GLY A 119 1.84 13.40 -5.74
N PRO A 120 2.50 14.32 -5.01
CA PRO A 120 2.48 15.76 -5.27
C PRO A 120 3.03 16.15 -6.66
#